data_AF-A0A369N6G3-F1
#
_entry.id   AF-A0A369N6G3-F1
#
_cell.length_a   1.000
_cell.length_b   1.000
_cell.length_c   1.000
_cell.angle_alpha   90.00
_cell.angle_beta   90.00
_cell.angle_gamma   90.00
#
_symmetry.space_group_name_H-M   'P 1'
#
loop_
_entity.id
_entity.type
_entity.pdbx_description
1 polymer ?
#
loop_
_entity_poly.entity_id
_entity_poly.type
_entity_poly.pdbx_seq_one_letter_code
_entity_poly.pdbx_strand_id
1 'polypeptide(L)'
;MSARDGKDKAASPFRQESLDRAKSPEQLDDYIRVSNPGVWMVLGAVLLLLLAGFIWACCGRLVDTMPTALVVQGGHATCYVAEDEVGQVAVGDTVSADSAKGAVASVGTTPLSPDALVAQLDEYAAHKVNATSWMFPVDVTIDLPDGVYDAHVATSEFAPISLILGGAS
;
A
#
# COMPACT_ATOMS: atom_id res chain seq x y z
N MET A 1 42.10 -67.70 74.32
CA MET A 1 41.14 -68.67 73.75
C MET A 1 39.75 -68.11 73.95
N SER A 2 39.00 -67.86 72.86
CA SER A 2 37.61 -67.36 72.79
C SER A 2 37.33 -65.97 73.40
N ALA A 3 36.47 -65.10 72.87
CA ALA A 3 35.60 -65.12 71.71
C ALA A 3 35.19 -63.67 71.36
N ARG A 4 34.86 -63.45 70.07
CA ARG A 4 33.83 -62.57 69.49
C ARG A 4 33.37 -61.33 70.30
N ASP A 5 33.43 -60.16 69.64
CA ASP A 5 32.20 -59.42 69.32
C ASP A 5 32.47 -58.46 68.15
N GLY A 6 31.66 -58.58 67.11
CA GLY A 6 31.65 -57.66 65.99
C GLY A 6 30.50 -56.68 66.18
N LYS A 7 30.71 -55.41 65.81
CA LYS A 7 29.58 -54.56 65.41
C LYS A 7 29.97 -53.45 64.44
N ASP A 8 29.69 -53.71 63.17
CA ASP A 8 29.17 -52.82 62.14
C ASP A 8 29.16 -51.30 62.40
N LYS A 9 29.84 -50.56 61.51
CA LYS A 9 29.31 -49.40 60.78
C LYS A 9 30.01 -49.34 59.41
N ALA A 10 29.39 -49.90 58.37
CA ALA A 10 28.52 -49.17 57.46
C ALA A 10 29.30 -48.12 56.62
N ALA A 11 29.68 -48.56 55.42
CA ALA A 11 29.66 -47.81 54.17
C ALA A 11 29.85 -46.29 54.24
N SER A 12 31.08 -45.82 54.04
CA SER A 12 31.29 -44.56 53.33
C SER A 12 32.69 -44.45 52.72
N PRO A 13 32.91 -45.03 51.53
CA PRO A 13 33.79 -44.39 50.57
C PRO A 13 33.06 -43.91 49.31
N PHE A 14 31.82 -44.36 49.06
CA PHE A 14 31.05 -44.06 47.85
C PHE A 14 30.27 -42.73 47.89
N ARG A 15 30.65 -41.76 48.73
CA ARG A 15 29.99 -40.44 48.78
C ARG A 15 30.86 -39.29 48.24
N GLN A 16 32.13 -39.52 47.95
CA GLN A 16 32.98 -38.42 47.46
C GLN A 16 32.96 -38.30 45.93
N GLU A 17 32.84 -39.40 45.18
CA GLU A 17 32.82 -39.32 43.71
C GLU A 17 31.46 -38.91 43.13
N SER A 18 30.36 -39.10 43.87
CA SER A 18 29.04 -38.59 43.48
C SER A 18 28.82 -37.11 43.84
N LEU A 19 29.68 -36.54 44.70
CA LEU A 19 29.61 -35.12 45.07
C LEU A 19 30.42 -34.21 44.14
N ASP A 20 31.38 -34.75 43.39
CA ASP A 20 32.14 -33.95 42.42
C ASP A 20 31.42 -33.77 41.08
N ARG A 21 30.40 -34.59 40.79
CA ARG A 21 29.56 -34.45 39.58
C ARG A 21 28.33 -33.55 39.76
N ALA A 22 28.21 -32.89 40.92
CA ALA A 22 27.17 -31.90 41.20
C ALA A 22 27.69 -30.46 41.06
N LYS A 23 28.86 -30.26 40.44
CA LYS A 23 29.38 -28.94 40.06
C LYS A 23 29.81 -28.87 38.59
N SER A 24 28.90 -29.21 37.68
CA SER A 24 28.88 -28.52 36.38
C SER A 24 27.57 -27.76 36.21
N PRO A 25 27.32 -26.68 36.98
CA PRO A 25 26.19 -25.81 36.75
C PRO A 25 26.60 -24.58 35.93
N GLU A 26 27.66 -24.63 35.13
CA GLU A 26 28.19 -23.43 34.46
C GLU A 26 28.07 -23.45 32.93
N GLN A 27 27.50 -24.49 32.33
CA GLN A 27 27.25 -24.51 30.88
C GLN A 27 25.83 -24.97 30.48
N LEU A 28 24.87 -24.88 31.40
CA LEU A 28 23.46 -24.71 30.99
C LEU A 28 23.09 -23.23 30.86
N ASP A 29 23.86 -22.33 31.50
CA ASP A 29 23.73 -20.88 31.31
C ASP A 29 24.23 -20.42 29.93
N ASP A 30 25.01 -21.24 29.22
CA ASP A 30 25.50 -20.87 27.89
C ASP A 30 24.46 -21.08 26.77
N TYR A 31 23.39 -21.83 27.04
CA TYR A 31 22.18 -21.84 26.21
C TYR A 31 21.19 -20.72 26.63
N ILE A 32 21.45 -20.10 27.79
CA ILE A 32 20.86 -18.83 28.25
C ILE A 32 21.82 -17.66 28.00
N ARG A 33 22.76 -17.80 27.06
CA ARG A 33 23.02 -16.70 26.12
C ARG A 33 21.84 -16.59 25.17
N VAL A 34 20.64 -16.46 25.76
CA VAL A 34 19.31 -16.38 25.16
C VAL A 34 19.43 -15.28 24.15
N SER A 35 19.61 -15.66 22.90
CA SER A 35 19.51 -14.79 21.75
C SER A 35 20.23 -13.45 21.96
N ASN A 36 21.51 -13.39 21.60
CA ASN A 36 22.30 -12.16 21.50
C ASN A 36 21.38 -10.92 21.36
N PRO A 37 21.36 -9.94 22.29
CA PRO A 37 20.35 -8.87 22.32
C PRO A 37 20.13 -8.18 20.97
N GLY A 38 21.19 -8.14 20.14
CA GLY A 38 21.13 -7.68 18.76
C GLY A 38 20.18 -8.48 17.86
N VAL A 39 20.08 -9.80 18.01
CA VAL A 39 19.14 -10.66 17.26
C VAL A 39 17.69 -10.33 17.61
N TRP A 40 17.35 -10.10 18.89
CA TRP A 40 16.01 -9.63 19.26
C TRP A 40 15.72 -8.23 18.72
N MET A 41 16.71 -7.34 18.72
CA MET A 41 16.58 -6.02 18.10
C MET A 41 16.36 -6.11 16.59
N VAL A 42 17.10 -6.96 15.89
CA VAL A 42 16.93 -7.20 14.45
C VAL A 42 15.58 -7.85 14.18
N LEU A 43 15.17 -8.84 14.96
CA LEU A 43 13.87 -9.50 14.84
C LEU A 43 12.73 -8.50 15.06
N GLY A 44 12.84 -7.63 16.06
CA GLY A 44 11.90 -6.54 16.32
C GLY A 44 11.86 -5.52 15.18
N ALA A 45 13.01 -5.14 14.63
CA ALA A 45 13.09 -4.24 13.48
C ALA A 45 12.46 -4.86 12.22
N VAL A 46 12.70 -6.13 11.94
CA VAL A 46 12.06 -6.86 10.84
C VAL A 46 10.57 -6.97 11.06
N LEU A 47 10.11 -7.31 12.26
CA LEU A 47 8.68 -7.38 12.58
C LEU A 47 8.01 -6.01 12.42
N LEU A 48 8.64 -4.93 12.88
CA LEU A 48 8.14 -3.56 12.70
C LEU A 48 8.09 -3.17 11.22
N LEU A 49 9.10 -3.52 10.43
CA LEU A 49 9.12 -3.26 8.99
C LEU A 49 8.01 -4.03 8.29
N LEU A 50 7.81 -5.30 8.65
CA LEU A 50 6.71 -6.11 8.12
C LEU A 50 5.34 -5.53 8.50
N LEU A 51 5.15 -5.11 9.75
CA LEU A 51 3.90 -4.49 10.19
C LEU A 51 3.67 -3.14 9.50
N ALA A 52 4.70 -2.30 9.39
CA ALA A 52 4.61 -1.01 8.69
C ALA A 52 4.32 -1.22 7.20
N GLY A 53 5.01 -2.16 6.56
CA GLY A 53 4.76 -2.56 5.18
C GLY A 53 3.37 -3.16 4.99
N PHE A 54 2.87 -3.95 5.94
CA PHE A 54 1.53 -4.53 5.89
C PHE A 54 0.44 -3.47 6.05
N ILE A 55 0.58 -2.57 7.02
CA ILE A 55 -0.33 -1.44 7.21
C ILE A 55 -0.31 -0.53 5.98
N TRP A 56 0.89 -0.23 5.45
CA TRP A 56 1.03 0.57 4.24
C TRP A 56 0.48 -0.17 3.00
N ALA A 57 0.59 -1.49 2.92
CA ALA A 57 0.05 -2.27 1.81
C ALA A 57 -1.49 -2.37 1.86
N CYS A 58 -2.08 -2.43 3.05
CA CYS A 58 -3.54 -2.42 3.24
C CYS A 58 -4.17 -1.03 3.18
N CYS A 59 -3.47 0.01 3.64
CA CYS A 59 -4.01 1.38 3.77
C CYS A 59 -3.41 2.37 2.76
N GLY A 60 -2.35 2.00 2.05
CA GLY A 60 -1.81 2.79 0.95
C GLY A 60 -2.81 2.78 -0.20
N ARG A 61 -3.21 3.97 -0.64
CA ARG A 61 -4.00 4.17 -1.85
C ARG A 61 -3.05 4.82 -2.85
N LEU A 62 -2.62 4.08 -3.87
CA LEU A 62 -1.98 4.71 -5.02
C LEU A 62 -3.10 5.15 -5.94
N VAL A 63 -3.36 6.45 -5.94
CA VAL A 63 -4.34 7.06 -6.85
C VAL A 63 -3.59 7.39 -8.13
N ASP A 64 -3.92 6.73 -9.23
CA ASP A 64 -3.47 7.18 -10.53
C ASP A 64 -4.32 8.38 -10.93
N THR A 65 -3.69 9.52 -11.17
CA THR A 65 -4.37 10.76 -11.53
C THR A 65 -3.98 11.14 -12.94
N MET A 66 -4.92 11.02 -13.86
CA MET A 66 -4.71 11.45 -15.23
C MET A 66 -4.99 12.95 -15.35
N PRO A 67 -4.06 13.76 -15.88
CA PRO A 67 -4.30 15.17 -16.15
C PRO A 67 -5.26 15.28 -17.34
N THR A 68 -6.44 15.85 -17.11
CA THR A 68 -7.44 16.10 -18.14
C THR A 68 -7.86 17.56 -18.11
N ALA A 69 -8.18 18.14 -19.25
CA ALA A 69 -8.74 19.48 -19.30
C ALA A 69 -10.25 19.38 -18.99
N LEU A 70 -10.70 20.14 -17.99
CA LEU A 70 -12.10 20.28 -17.63
C LEU A 70 -12.63 21.61 -18.17
N VAL A 71 -13.69 21.54 -18.95
CA VAL A 71 -14.38 22.72 -19.47
C VAL A 71 -15.75 22.81 -18.78
N VAL A 72 -15.99 23.90 -18.07
CA VAL A 72 -17.28 24.19 -17.42
C VAL A 72 -18.00 25.25 -18.23
N GLN A 73 -19.14 24.90 -18.82
CA GLN A 73 -20.01 25.82 -19.56
C GLN A 73 -21.46 25.63 -19.14
N GLY A 74 -22.13 26.72 -18.74
CA GLY A 74 -23.54 26.70 -18.37
C GLY A 74 -23.84 25.78 -17.19
N GLY A 75 -22.89 25.61 -16.26
CA GLY A 75 -23.01 24.70 -15.12
C GLY A 75 -22.84 23.21 -15.45
N HIS A 76 -22.44 22.87 -16.68
CA HIS A 76 -22.04 21.52 -17.07
C HIS A 76 -20.53 21.46 -17.17
N ALA A 77 -19.92 20.57 -16.40
CA ALA A 77 -18.49 20.35 -16.44
C ALA A 77 -18.18 19.10 -17.27
N THR A 78 -17.44 19.27 -18.35
CA THR A 78 -17.09 18.19 -19.27
C THR A 78 -15.57 18.07 -19.36
N CYS A 79 -15.05 16.90 -19.03
CA CYS A 79 -13.68 16.49 -19.28
C CYS A 79 -13.59 15.86 -20.67
N TYR A 80 -12.44 16.02 -21.32
CA TYR A 80 -12.15 15.30 -22.57
C TYR A 80 -11.00 14.32 -22.34
N VAL A 81 -11.27 13.03 -22.56
CA VAL A 81 -10.34 11.93 -22.27
C VAL A 81 -10.02 11.18 -23.55
N ALA A 82 -8.76 10.80 -23.76
CA ALA A 82 -8.37 10.08 -24.98
C ALA A 82 -8.94 8.65 -25.01
N GLU A 83 -9.12 8.08 -26.21
CA GLU A 83 -9.68 6.72 -26.41
C GLU A 83 -8.93 5.62 -25.66
N ASP A 84 -7.61 5.73 -25.55
CA ASP A 84 -6.75 4.78 -24.85
C ASP A 84 -6.90 4.86 -23.33
N GLU A 85 -7.38 5.99 -22.80
CA GLU A 85 -7.54 6.24 -21.38
C GLU A 85 -9.00 6.15 -20.91
N VAL A 86 -9.98 6.35 -21.81
CA VAL A 86 -11.41 6.35 -21.46
C VAL A 86 -11.88 5.03 -20.85
N GLY A 87 -11.26 3.91 -21.24
CA GLY A 87 -11.55 2.59 -20.66
C GLY A 87 -11.17 2.44 -19.18
N GLN A 88 -10.37 3.38 -18.66
CA GLN A 88 -9.98 3.43 -17.25
C GLN A 88 -10.89 4.35 -16.43
N VAL A 89 -11.76 5.14 -17.07
CA VAL A 89 -12.67 6.07 -16.40
C VAL A 89 -14.01 5.37 -16.15
N ALA A 90 -14.42 5.29 -14.89
CA ALA A 90 -15.71 4.77 -14.47
C ALA A 90 -16.62 5.88 -13.91
N VAL A 91 -17.93 5.66 -14.03
CA VAL A 91 -18.92 6.52 -13.37
C VAL A 91 -18.74 6.42 -11.86
N GLY A 92 -18.64 7.56 -11.19
CA GLY A 92 -18.34 7.66 -9.77
C GLY A 92 -16.87 7.94 -9.44
N ASP A 93 -15.96 7.94 -10.42
CA ASP A 93 -14.57 8.29 -10.20
C ASP A 93 -14.42 9.72 -9.69
N THR A 94 -13.46 9.92 -8.80
CA THR A 94 -13.24 11.24 -8.20
C THR A 94 -12.51 12.14 -9.18
N VAL A 95 -13.11 13.29 -9.48
CA VAL A 95 -12.48 14.33 -10.29
C VAL A 95 -12.12 15.49 -9.38
N SER A 96 -10.87 15.92 -9.40
CA SER A 96 -10.41 17.10 -8.66
C SER A 96 -9.97 18.16 -9.64
N ALA A 97 -10.57 19.35 -9.58
CA ALA A 97 -10.20 20.48 -10.43
C ALA A 97 -9.99 21.71 -9.55
N ASP A 98 -8.79 22.29 -9.62
CA ASP A 98 -8.35 23.35 -8.72
C ASP A 98 -8.58 23.00 -7.23
N SER A 99 -9.53 23.66 -6.58
CA SER A 99 -9.88 23.45 -5.17
C SER A 99 -11.17 22.65 -4.97
N ALA A 100 -11.90 22.35 -6.05
CA ALA A 100 -13.17 21.64 -6.02
C ALA A 100 -12.97 20.14 -6.30
N LYS A 101 -13.84 19.33 -5.71
CA LYS A 101 -13.90 17.89 -5.95
C LYS A 101 -15.29 17.52 -6.41
N GLY A 102 -15.36 16.69 -7.43
CA GLY A 102 -16.56 16.18 -8.04
C GLY A 102 -16.45 14.69 -8.31
N ALA A 103 -17.45 14.18 -9.01
CA ALA A 103 -17.50 12.80 -9.46
C ALA A 103 -17.87 12.72 -10.94
N VAL A 104 -17.35 11.72 -11.64
CA VAL A 104 -17.76 11.40 -13.01
C VAL A 104 -19.24 11.01 -12.98
N ALA A 105 -20.06 11.76 -13.71
CA ALA A 105 -21.50 11.53 -13.84
C ALA A 105 -21.82 10.56 -14.99
N SER A 106 -21.16 10.76 -16.14
CA SER A 106 -21.32 9.90 -17.31
C SER A 106 -20.10 9.95 -18.22
N VAL A 107 -19.83 8.83 -18.88
CA VAL A 107 -18.81 8.73 -19.93
C VAL A 107 -19.55 8.67 -21.28
N GLY A 108 -19.32 9.65 -22.13
CA GLY A 108 -19.88 9.68 -23.48
C GLY A 108 -19.33 8.54 -24.32
N THR A 109 -20.15 8.01 -25.23
CA THR A 109 -19.77 6.91 -26.13
C THR A 109 -19.41 7.37 -27.53
N THR A 110 -19.56 8.67 -27.82
CA THR A 110 -19.27 9.25 -29.12
C THR A 110 -17.99 10.06 -29.03
N PRO A 111 -16.89 9.60 -29.66
CA PRO A 111 -15.65 10.34 -29.63
C PRO A 111 -15.70 11.54 -30.59
N LEU A 112 -15.03 12.62 -30.19
CA LEU A 112 -14.86 13.86 -30.93
C LEU A 112 -13.46 13.90 -31.54
N SER A 113 -13.38 14.21 -32.83
CA SER A 113 -12.09 14.47 -33.48
C SER A 113 -11.52 15.83 -33.03
N PRO A 114 -10.20 16.05 -33.12
CA PRO A 114 -9.58 17.33 -32.78
C PRO A 114 -10.26 18.54 -33.47
N ASP A 115 -10.57 18.42 -34.76
CA ASP A 115 -11.23 19.49 -35.52
C ASP A 115 -12.65 19.77 -35.02
N ALA A 116 -13.42 18.72 -34.69
CA ALA A 116 -14.77 18.87 -34.15
C ALA A 116 -14.74 19.49 -32.75
N LEU A 117 -13.73 19.16 -31.95
CA LEU A 117 -13.54 19.70 -30.62
C LEU A 117 -13.21 21.20 -30.66
N VAL A 118 -12.30 21.62 -31.54
CA VAL A 118 -11.97 23.04 -31.76
C VAL A 118 -13.19 23.82 -32.28
N ALA A 119 -14.11 23.18 -33.01
CA ALA A 119 -15.34 23.82 -33.46
C ALA A 119 -16.40 23.98 -32.35
N GLN A 120 -16.35 23.14 -31.31
CA GLN A 120 -17.27 23.18 -30.17
C GLN A 120 -16.74 23.98 -28.98
N LEU A 121 -15.41 24.06 -28.84
CA LEU A 121 -14.73 24.74 -27.74
C LEU A 121 -14.18 26.09 -28.18
N ASP A 122 -14.12 27.02 -27.23
CA ASP A 122 -13.37 28.26 -27.43
C ASP A 122 -11.88 27.97 -27.68
N GLU A 123 -11.20 28.87 -28.40
CA GLU A 123 -9.78 28.71 -28.78
C GLU A 123 -8.86 28.43 -27.58
N TYR A 124 -9.15 29.05 -26.42
CA TYR A 124 -8.42 28.80 -25.18
C TYR A 124 -8.67 27.39 -24.62
N ALA A 125 -9.92 26.92 -24.64
CA ALA A 125 -10.29 25.59 -24.18
C ALA A 125 -9.69 24.52 -25.09
N ALA A 126 -9.75 24.71 -26.41
CA ALA A 126 -9.14 23.81 -27.38
C ALA A 126 -7.60 23.74 -27.22
N HIS A 127 -6.94 24.88 -26.98
CA HIS A 127 -5.50 24.90 -26.71
C HIS A 127 -5.14 24.17 -25.41
N LYS A 128 -5.95 24.33 -24.36
CA LYS A 128 -5.76 23.64 -23.08
C LYS A 128 -5.97 22.13 -23.19
N VAL A 129 -7.01 21.71 -23.91
CA VAL A 129 -7.28 20.29 -24.14
C VAL A 129 -6.21 19.65 -25.02
N ASN A 130 -5.66 20.41 -25.98
CA ASN A 130 -4.59 19.98 -26.89
C ASN A 130 -4.87 18.59 -27.50
N ALA A 131 -6.04 18.46 -28.12
CA ALA A 131 -6.50 17.22 -28.73
C ALA A 131 -5.55 16.76 -29.84
N THR A 132 -4.76 15.73 -29.58
CA THR A 132 -3.90 15.08 -30.59
C THR A 132 -4.53 13.82 -31.18
N SER A 133 -5.57 13.29 -30.53
CA SER A 133 -6.31 12.09 -30.91
C SER A 133 -7.82 12.30 -30.72
N TRP A 134 -8.61 11.27 -31.00
CA TRP A 134 -10.04 11.25 -30.71
C TRP A 134 -10.28 11.27 -29.21
N MET A 135 -11.19 12.14 -28.77
CA MET A 135 -11.46 12.37 -27.35
C MET A 135 -12.91 12.11 -27.00
N PHE A 136 -13.14 11.41 -25.90
CA PHE A 136 -14.45 11.13 -25.37
C PHE A 136 -14.84 12.21 -24.36
N PRO A 137 -16.04 12.80 -24.50
CA PRO A 137 -16.57 13.72 -23.50
C PRO A 137 -17.01 12.93 -22.27
N VAL A 138 -16.56 13.36 -21.10
CA VAL A 138 -16.90 12.78 -19.79
C VAL A 138 -17.55 13.88 -18.96
N ASP A 139 -18.84 13.71 -18.64
CA ASP A 139 -19.55 14.66 -17.81
C ASP A 139 -19.18 14.45 -16.35
N VAL A 140 -18.88 15.55 -15.67
CA VAL A 140 -18.46 15.59 -14.28
C VAL A 140 -19.42 16.45 -13.50
N THR A 141 -19.87 15.97 -12.35
CA THR A 141 -20.62 16.78 -11.40
C THR A 141 -19.63 17.44 -10.45
N ILE A 142 -19.38 18.73 -10.63
CA ILE A 142 -18.49 19.53 -9.80
C ILE A 142 -19.04 20.96 -9.69
N ASP A 143 -18.95 21.53 -8.49
CA ASP A 143 -19.41 22.89 -8.23
C ASP A 143 -18.28 23.88 -8.50
N LEU A 144 -18.16 24.31 -9.75
CA LEU A 144 -17.19 25.30 -10.24
C LEU A 144 -17.89 26.32 -11.13
N PRO A 145 -17.43 27.58 -11.13
CA PRO A 145 -17.92 28.56 -12.09
C PRO A 145 -17.47 28.22 -13.51
N ASP A 146 -18.16 28.78 -14.50
CA ASP A 146 -17.83 28.58 -15.91
C ASP A 146 -16.39 29.02 -16.21
N GLY A 147 -15.65 28.16 -16.88
CA GLY A 147 -14.22 28.34 -17.11
C GLY A 147 -13.52 27.06 -17.56
N VAL A 148 -12.23 27.17 -17.88
CA VAL A 148 -11.38 26.03 -18.24
C VAL A 148 -10.39 25.79 -17.11
N TYR A 149 -10.37 24.57 -16.59
CA TYR A 149 -9.57 24.17 -15.44
C TYR A 149 -8.72 22.95 -15.77
N ASP A 150 -7.55 22.86 -15.12
CA ASP A 150 -6.77 21.63 -15.10
C ASP A 150 -7.42 20.69 -14.07
N ALA A 151 -7.91 19.55 -14.54
CA ALA A 151 -8.54 18.54 -13.71
C ALA A 151 -7.68 17.27 -13.64
N HIS A 152 -7.85 16.55 -12.55
CA HIS A 152 -7.24 15.27 -12.30
C HIS A 152 -8.34 14.26 -12.05
N VAL A 153 -8.48 13.30 -12.96
CA VAL A 153 -9.42 12.18 -12.80
C VAL A 153 -8.66 11.05 -12.13
N ALA A 154 -9.17 10.61 -10.97
CA ALA A 154 -8.66 9.43 -10.28
C ALA A 154 -9.26 8.18 -10.91
N THR A 155 -8.55 7.57 -11.87
CA THR A 155 -9.02 6.44 -12.69
C THR A 155 -8.75 5.08 -12.11
N SER A 156 -7.79 4.96 -11.20
CA SER A 156 -7.64 3.72 -10.44
C SER A 156 -7.06 3.93 -9.06
N GLU A 157 -7.60 3.16 -8.12
CA GLU A 157 -7.09 3.03 -6.79
C GLU A 157 -6.62 1.60 -6.60
N PHE A 158 -5.31 1.38 -6.68
CA PHE A 158 -4.74 0.07 -6.36
C PHE A 158 -4.07 0.11 -4.99
N ALA A 159 -4.47 -0.82 -4.13
CA ALA A 159 -3.75 -1.08 -2.89
C ALA A 159 -2.36 -1.67 -3.23
N PRO A 160 -1.25 -1.18 -2.66
CA PRO A 160 0.10 -1.66 -2.98
C PRO A 160 0.30 -3.17 -2.85
N ILE A 161 -0.54 -3.85 -2.06
CA ILE A 161 -0.54 -5.31 -1.93
C ILE A 161 -0.88 -6.04 -3.24
N SER A 162 -1.67 -5.44 -4.15
CA SER A 162 -2.01 -6.04 -5.46
C SER A 162 -0.81 -6.12 -6.40
N LEU A 163 0.15 -5.18 -6.28
CA LEU A 163 1.41 -5.17 -7.02
C LEU A 163 2.35 -6.30 -6.59
N ILE A 164 2.24 -6.73 -5.33
CA ILE A 164 3.08 -7.81 -4.77
C ILE A 164 2.44 -9.19 -5.01
N LEU A 165 1.11 -9.30 -4.95
CA LEU A 165 0.41 -10.59 -5.13
C LEU A 165 0.14 -10.97 -6.60
N GLY A 166 0.32 -10.05 -7.55
CA GLY A 166 0.09 -10.33 -8.97
C GLY A 166 -1.40 -10.42 -9.30
N GLY A 167 -1.97 -9.33 -9.78
CA GLY A 167 -3.38 -9.28 -10.16
C GLY A 167 -3.70 -8.08 -11.04
N ALA A 168 -3.09 -8.04 -12.23
CA ALA A 168 -3.71 -7.38 -13.36
C ALA A 168 -4.69 -8.38 -14.00
N SER A 169 -5.99 -8.12 -13.82
CA SER A 169 -7.06 -8.58 -14.71
C SER A 169 -8.24 -7.64 -14.56
#